data_AF-A0A177M8Q4-F1
#
_entry.id   AF-A0A177M8Q4-F1
#
_cell.length_a   1.000
_cell.length_b   1.000
_cell.length_c   1.000
_cell.angle_alpha   90.00
_cell.angle_beta   90.00
_cell.angle_gamma   90.00
#
_symmetry.space_group_name_H-M   'P 1'
#
loop_
_entity.id
_entity.type
_entity.pdbx_description
1 polymer ?
#
loop_
_entity_poly.entity_id
_entity_poly.type
_entity_poly.pdbx_seq_one_letter_code
_entity_poly.pdbx_strand_id
1 'polypeptide(L)'
;MLLVVFYHAGFTTIKGGFIGVDVFFVLSGFLITLILDREIRSGEFSFKKFYLRRIRRLLPALLFVLVVTSVFCFYYLVPGDLIAYGNSLRYALLSLSNVYFWLNTGSYFSKNVDELPLLHTWSLSVEEQFYFVWPVFLLAMSRFFSRTTTWVLFILGFFVAFGIADWAAVNKASAAYYFLPTRAYELMLGAGLALAWDDFPVLNKP
;
A
#
# COMPACT_ATOMS: atom_id res chain seq x y z
N MET A 1 -10.04 -4.95 4.02
CA MET A 1 -11.11 -4.30 3.21
C MET A 1 -12.50 -4.45 3.83
N LEU A 2 -13.05 -5.67 4.03
CA LEU A 2 -14.37 -5.86 4.68
C LEU A 2 -14.49 -5.22 6.08
N LEU A 3 -13.45 -5.32 6.91
CA LEU A 3 -13.38 -4.69 8.24
C LEU A 3 -13.49 -3.15 8.22
N VAL A 4 -12.98 -2.50 7.17
CA VAL A 4 -13.03 -1.04 6.99
C VAL A 4 -14.43 -0.59 6.60
N VAL A 5 -15.09 -1.39 5.74
CA VAL A 5 -16.48 -1.17 5.32
C VAL A 5 -17.42 -1.33 6.51
N PHE A 6 -17.25 -2.35 7.36
CA PHE A 6 -18.06 -2.53 8.56
C PHE A 6 -17.89 -1.39 9.58
N TYR A 7 -16.67 -0.85 9.71
CA TYR A 7 -16.41 0.30 10.60
C TYR A 7 -17.13 1.58 10.13
N HIS A 8 -17.13 1.87 8.82
CA HIS A 8 -17.87 3.02 8.28
C HIS A 8 -19.38 2.78 8.16
N ALA A 9 -19.83 1.52 8.18
CA ALA A 9 -21.26 1.15 8.16
C ALA A 9 -21.95 1.26 9.54
N GLY A 10 -21.29 1.85 10.55
CA GLY A 10 -21.89 2.12 11.86
C GLY A 10 -21.82 0.97 12.87
N PHE A 11 -21.12 -0.13 12.56
CA PHE A 11 -20.87 -1.19 13.54
C PHE A 11 -19.72 -0.80 14.49
N THR A 12 -20.06 -0.09 15.57
CA THR A 12 -19.12 0.42 16.59
C THR A 12 -18.42 -0.67 17.41
N THR A 13 -18.82 -1.94 17.28
CA THR A 13 -18.21 -3.07 17.98
C THR A 13 -16.80 -3.40 17.46
N ILE A 14 -16.43 -2.96 16.25
CA ILE A 14 -15.12 -3.24 15.68
C ILE A 14 -14.37 -1.93 15.41
N LYS A 15 -13.55 -1.47 16.37
CA LYS A 15 -12.58 -0.37 16.21
C LYS A 15 -11.41 -0.73 15.26
N GLY A 16 -11.67 -1.50 14.21
CA GLY A 16 -10.67 -2.26 13.44
C GLY A 16 -10.46 -1.83 11.99
N GLY A 17 -11.00 -0.68 11.57
CA GLY A 17 -10.73 -0.14 10.23
C GLY A 17 -9.24 0.03 9.93
N PHE A 18 -8.48 0.53 10.91
CA PHE A 18 -7.02 0.71 10.83
C PHE A 18 -6.27 -0.63 10.73
N ILE A 19 -6.63 -1.61 11.57
CA ILE A 19 -6.06 -2.97 11.56
C ILE A 19 -6.20 -3.63 10.17
N GLY A 20 -7.31 -3.36 9.48
CA GLY A 20 -7.56 -3.91 8.16
C GLY A 20 -6.59 -3.42 7.08
N VAL A 21 -6.02 -2.22 7.22
CA VAL A 21 -5.01 -1.69 6.31
C VAL A 21 -3.63 -2.23 6.68
N ASP A 22 -3.32 -2.27 7.98
CA ASP A 22 -2.02 -2.76 8.45
C ASP A 22 -1.81 -4.23 8.03
N VAL A 23 -2.82 -5.08 8.22
CA VAL A 23 -2.80 -6.48 7.76
C VAL A 23 -2.71 -6.57 6.23
N PHE A 24 -3.37 -5.66 5.51
CA PHE A 24 -3.33 -5.64 4.04
C PHE A 24 -1.92 -5.34 3.53
N PHE A 25 -1.20 -4.38 4.13
CA PHE A 25 0.18 -4.07 3.75
C PHE A 25 1.15 -5.21 4.11
N VAL A 26 1.01 -5.82 5.28
CA VAL A 26 1.82 -7.02 5.63
C VAL A 26 1.59 -8.15 4.61
N LEU A 27 0.34 -8.48 4.29
CA LEU A 27 0.03 -9.52 3.31
C LEU A 27 0.54 -9.18 1.90
N SER A 28 0.41 -7.92 1.50
CA SER A 28 0.90 -7.43 0.20
C SER A 28 2.41 -7.57 0.08
N GLY A 29 3.14 -7.17 1.13
CA GLY A 29 4.59 -7.32 1.23
C GLY A 29 5.02 -8.79 1.20
N PHE A 30 4.32 -9.65 1.94
CA PHE A 30 4.59 -11.09 1.97
C PHE A 30 4.40 -11.75 0.61
N LEU A 31 3.19 -11.63 0.03
CA LEU A 31 2.84 -12.29 -1.22
C LEU A 31 3.75 -11.86 -2.36
N ILE A 32 4.07 -10.57 -2.44
CA ILE A 32 4.92 -10.12 -3.55
C ILE A 32 6.36 -10.55 -3.41
N THR A 33 6.89 -10.53 -2.20
CA THR A 33 8.27 -10.93 -1.93
C THR A 33 8.43 -12.41 -2.19
N LEU A 34 7.46 -13.24 -1.80
CA LEU A 34 7.47 -14.68 -2.05
C LEU A 34 7.51 -15.00 -3.56
N ILE A 35 6.69 -14.30 -4.36
CA ILE A 35 6.67 -14.48 -5.83
C ILE A 35 8.00 -14.01 -6.45
N LEU A 36 8.47 -12.83 -6.05
CA LEU A 36 9.70 -12.24 -6.58
C LEU A 36 10.93 -13.08 -6.25
N ASP A 37 11.11 -13.46 -4.99
CA ASP A 37 12.26 -14.26 -4.55
C ASP A 37 12.31 -15.60 -5.29
N ARG A 38 11.15 -16.27 -5.45
CA ARG A 38 11.06 -17.51 -6.22
C ARG A 38 11.42 -17.31 -7.70
N GLU A 39 10.90 -16.28 -8.35
CA GLU A 39 11.18 -15.99 -9.77
C GLU A 39 12.65 -15.55 -9.99
N ILE A 40 13.24 -14.83 -9.03
CA ILE A 40 14.63 -14.39 -9.08
C ILE A 40 15.57 -15.59 -8.92
N ARG A 41 15.33 -16.45 -7.93
CA ARG A 41 16.15 -17.66 -7.67
C ARG A 41 16.08 -18.68 -8.81
N SER A 42 14.93 -18.79 -9.48
CA SER A 42 14.78 -19.65 -10.66
C SER A 42 15.33 -19.03 -11.95
N GLY A 43 15.74 -17.75 -11.94
CA GLY A 43 16.23 -17.05 -13.12
C GLY A 43 15.14 -16.69 -14.14
N GLU A 44 13.87 -16.87 -13.81
CA GLU A 44 12.73 -16.63 -14.69
C GLU A 44 12.14 -15.21 -14.57
N PHE A 45 12.64 -14.41 -13.63
CA PHE A 45 12.12 -13.08 -13.35
C PHE A 45 12.17 -12.15 -14.57
N SER A 46 11.05 -11.49 -14.84
CA SER A 46 10.94 -10.48 -15.89
C SER A 46 10.04 -9.33 -15.43
N PHE A 47 10.58 -8.12 -15.41
CA PHE A 47 9.82 -6.90 -15.10
C PHE A 47 8.57 -6.77 -15.98
N LYS A 48 8.68 -7.06 -17.28
CA LYS A 48 7.54 -6.99 -18.21
C LYS A 48 6.43 -7.96 -17.81
N LYS A 49 6.77 -9.23 -17.55
CA LYS A 49 5.76 -10.24 -17.13
C LYS A 49 5.15 -9.87 -15.78
N PHE A 50 5.96 -9.37 -14.85
CA PHE A 50 5.54 -8.93 -13.54
C PHE A 50 4.50 -7.80 -13.61
N TYR A 51 4.83 -6.68 -14.26
CA TYR A 51 3.93 -5.53 -14.34
C TYR A 51 2.67 -5.82 -15.18
N LEU A 52 2.78 -6.60 -16.27
CA LEU A 52 1.62 -6.97 -17.07
C LEU A 52 0.59 -7.81 -16.29
N ARG A 53 1.05 -8.77 -15.47
CA ARG A 53 0.15 -9.56 -14.62
C ARG A 53 -0.61 -8.67 -13.63
N ARG A 54 0.08 -7.68 -13.05
CA ARG A 54 -0.49 -6.75 -12.07
C ARG A 54 -1.48 -5.79 -12.70
N ILE A 55 -1.11 -5.16 -13.82
CA ILE A 55 -1.97 -4.22 -14.54
C ILE A 55 -3.27 -4.93 -14.97
N ARG A 56 -3.20 -6.13 -15.54
CA ARG A 56 -4.40 -6.89 -15.93
C ARG A 56 -5.30 -7.30 -14.77
N ARG A 57 -4.77 -7.39 -13.56
CA ARG A 57 -5.52 -7.75 -12.36
C ARG A 57 -6.14 -6.54 -11.66
N LEU A 58 -5.39 -5.45 -11.55
CA LEU A 58 -5.77 -4.28 -10.73
C LEU A 58 -6.49 -3.20 -11.55
N LEU A 59 -5.99 -2.89 -12.75
CA LEU A 59 -6.47 -1.77 -13.55
C LEU A 59 -7.96 -1.89 -13.94
N PRO A 60 -8.49 -3.06 -14.33
CA PRO A 60 -9.91 -3.17 -14.68
C PRO A 60 -10.83 -2.84 -13.51
N ALA A 61 -10.50 -3.34 -12.31
CA ALA A 61 -11.28 -3.08 -11.11
C ALA A 61 -11.19 -1.61 -10.70
N LEU A 62 -9.99 -1.01 -10.75
CA LEU A 62 -9.80 0.41 -10.45
C LEU A 62 -10.61 1.28 -11.42
N LEU A 63 -10.47 1.06 -12.73
CA LEU A 63 -11.21 1.84 -13.73
C LEU A 63 -12.72 1.71 -13.58
N PHE A 64 -13.21 0.50 -13.29
CA PHE A 64 -14.63 0.29 -13.03
C PHE A 64 -15.11 1.14 -11.84
N VAL A 65 -14.41 1.09 -10.70
CA VAL A 65 -14.75 1.88 -9.51
C VAL A 65 -14.67 3.38 -9.78
N LEU A 66 -13.65 3.84 -10.50
CA LEU A 66 -13.48 5.24 -10.85
C LEU A 66 -14.60 5.74 -11.78
N VAL A 67 -15.00 4.96 -12.78
CA VAL A 67 -16.11 5.31 -13.68
C VAL A 67 -17.42 5.38 -12.92
N VAL A 68 -17.75 4.33 -12.15
CA VAL A 68 -19.00 4.28 -11.37
C VAL A 68 -19.05 5.44 -10.38
N THR A 69 -17.99 5.65 -9.60
CA THR A 69 -17.91 6.77 -8.64
C THR A 69 -18.03 8.12 -9.36
N SER A 70 -17.41 8.28 -10.53
CA SER A 70 -17.51 9.53 -11.31
C SER A 70 -18.93 9.85 -11.74
N VAL A 71 -19.70 8.84 -12.13
CA VAL A 71 -21.13 9.01 -12.49
C VAL A 71 -21.91 9.52 -11.28
N PHE A 72 -21.76 8.90 -10.11
CA PHE A 72 -22.43 9.36 -8.89
C PHE A 72 -21.97 10.77 -8.48
N CYS A 73 -20.67 11.02 -8.44
CA CYS A 73 -20.13 12.32 -8.07
C CYS A 73 -20.62 13.45 -8.99
N PHE A 74 -20.79 13.19 -10.28
CA PHE A 74 -21.32 14.17 -11.22
C PHE A 74 -22.77 14.58 -10.90
N TYR A 75 -23.62 13.65 -10.44
CA TYR A 75 -25.02 13.94 -10.12
C TYR A 75 -25.23 14.52 -8.71
N TYR A 76 -24.38 14.13 -7.74
CA TYR A 76 -24.62 14.43 -6.32
C TYR A 76 -23.72 15.52 -5.73
N LEU A 77 -22.57 15.84 -6.33
CA LEU A 77 -21.65 16.84 -5.78
C LEU A 77 -21.95 18.26 -6.26
N VAL A 78 -21.79 19.23 -5.35
CA VAL A 78 -21.82 20.66 -5.64
C VAL A 78 -20.56 21.05 -6.45
N PRO A 79 -20.57 22.10 -7.31
CA PRO A 79 -19.45 22.40 -8.20
C PRO A 79 -18.06 22.48 -7.55
N GLY A 80 -17.96 23.06 -6.34
CA GLY A 80 -16.68 23.12 -5.61
C GLY A 80 -16.15 21.74 -5.23
N ASP A 81 -17.05 20.82 -4.86
CA ASP A 81 -16.71 19.45 -4.48
C ASP A 81 -16.35 18.60 -5.69
N LEU A 82 -16.99 18.86 -6.83
CA LEU A 82 -16.68 18.20 -8.09
C LEU A 82 -15.27 18.54 -8.59
N ILE A 83 -14.79 19.77 -8.35
CA ILE A 83 -13.40 20.16 -8.67
C ILE A 83 -12.41 19.39 -7.77
N ALA A 84 -12.68 19.33 -6.46
CA ALA A 84 -11.85 18.57 -5.52
C ALA A 84 -11.84 17.07 -5.87
N TYR A 85 -13.00 16.51 -6.21
CA TYR A 85 -13.15 15.15 -6.71
C TYR A 85 -12.30 14.92 -7.97
N GLY A 86 -12.41 15.81 -8.97
CA GLY A 86 -11.65 15.73 -10.21
C GLY A 86 -10.14 15.72 -9.98
N ASN A 87 -9.64 16.48 -9.00
CA ASN A 87 -8.24 16.40 -8.58
C ASN A 87 -7.93 15.03 -7.97
N SER A 88 -8.71 14.55 -6.99
CA SER A 88 -8.49 13.23 -6.39
C SER A 88 -8.50 12.09 -7.42
N LEU A 89 -9.37 12.18 -8.43
CA LEU A 89 -9.48 11.23 -9.53
C LEU A 89 -8.21 11.18 -10.38
N ARG A 90 -7.63 12.33 -10.71
CA ARG A 90 -6.36 12.41 -11.46
C ARG A 90 -5.22 11.75 -10.69
N TYR A 91 -5.12 12.01 -9.39
CA TYR A 91 -4.09 11.39 -8.55
C TYR A 91 -4.33 9.89 -8.37
N ALA A 92 -5.58 9.43 -8.28
CA ALA A 92 -5.90 8.00 -8.23
C ALA A 92 -5.50 7.27 -9.52
N LEU A 93 -5.73 7.87 -10.68
CA LEU A 93 -5.31 7.32 -11.98
C LEU A 93 -3.78 7.21 -12.13
N LEU A 94 -3.04 8.09 -11.48
CA LEU A 94 -1.58 8.12 -11.50
C LEU A 94 -0.94 7.31 -10.36
N SER A 95 -1.72 6.60 -9.54
CA SER A 95 -1.22 5.89 -8.36
C SER A 95 -0.52 6.82 -7.34
N LEU A 96 -1.03 8.05 -7.23
CA LEU A 96 -0.51 9.12 -6.37
C LEU A 96 -1.58 9.65 -5.40
N SER A 97 -2.73 8.98 -5.24
CA SER A 97 -3.80 9.50 -4.38
C SER A 97 -3.39 9.60 -2.92
N ASN A 98 -2.44 8.77 -2.47
CA ASN A 98 -1.84 8.89 -1.15
C ASN A 98 -1.14 10.24 -0.92
N VAL A 99 -0.42 10.76 -1.92
CA VAL A 99 0.22 12.08 -1.87
C VAL A 99 -0.84 13.18 -1.86
N TYR A 100 -1.89 13.03 -2.67
CA TYR A 100 -3.00 13.99 -2.68
C TYR A 100 -3.66 14.09 -1.31
N PHE A 101 -4.04 12.97 -0.71
CA PHE A 101 -4.69 12.97 0.60
C PHE A 101 -3.75 13.41 1.72
N TRP A 102 -2.46 13.08 1.65
CA TRP A 102 -1.47 13.63 2.57
C TRP A 102 -1.42 15.16 2.56
N LEU A 103 -1.40 15.77 1.37
CA LEU A 103 -1.31 17.23 1.23
C LEU A 103 -2.63 17.96 1.54
N ASN A 104 -3.77 17.30 1.36
CA ASN A 104 -5.10 17.93 1.42
C ASN A 104 -5.92 17.52 2.66
N THR A 105 -5.46 16.54 3.45
CA THR A 105 -6.12 16.04 4.67
C THR A 105 -5.21 16.30 5.86
N GLY A 106 -5.70 16.93 6.94
CA GLY A 106 -4.93 17.16 8.18
C GLY A 106 -4.77 18.62 8.62
N SER A 107 -5.44 19.57 7.97
CA SER A 107 -5.58 20.94 8.45
C SER A 107 -6.95 21.12 9.14
N TYR A 108 -7.06 22.08 10.06
CA TYR A 108 -8.32 22.41 10.76
C TYR A 108 -9.49 22.72 9.80
N PHE A 109 -9.18 23.11 8.56
CA PHE A 109 -10.15 23.39 7.47
C PHE A 109 -10.23 22.29 6.41
N SER A 110 -9.62 21.13 6.62
CA SER A 110 -9.75 20.01 5.68
C SER A 110 -11.15 19.38 5.80
N LYS A 111 -11.71 18.99 4.64
CA LYS A 111 -13.01 18.29 4.58
C LYS A 111 -13.00 17.05 5.46
N ASN A 112 -14.17 16.70 6.00
CA ASN A 112 -14.31 15.43 6.71
C ASN A 112 -13.88 14.29 5.80
N VAL A 113 -13.11 13.37 6.37
CA VAL A 113 -12.54 12.22 5.68
C VAL A 113 -13.62 11.36 5.03
N ASP A 114 -14.82 11.34 5.63
CA ASP A 114 -16.02 10.65 5.14
C ASP A 114 -16.62 11.24 3.85
N GLU A 115 -16.27 12.49 3.50
CA GLU A 115 -16.79 13.18 2.32
C GLU A 115 -15.90 12.99 1.09
N LEU A 116 -14.81 12.23 1.19
CA LEU A 116 -13.83 12.01 0.12
C LEU A 116 -14.12 10.67 -0.61
N PRO A 117 -14.77 10.69 -1.80
CA PRO A 117 -15.29 9.47 -2.43
C PRO A 117 -14.20 8.47 -2.82
N LEU A 118 -13.01 8.98 -3.16
CA LEU A 118 -11.86 8.19 -3.59
C LEU A 118 -10.82 7.99 -2.49
N LEU A 119 -11.15 8.27 -1.23
CA LEU A 119 -10.18 8.16 -0.14
C LEU A 119 -9.50 6.78 -0.14
N HIS A 120 -10.29 5.72 -0.22
CA HIS A 120 -9.83 4.33 -0.18
C HIS A 120 -8.70 3.98 -1.18
N THR A 121 -8.53 4.72 -2.27
CA THR A 121 -7.47 4.47 -3.27
C THR A 121 -6.07 4.83 -2.77
N TRP A 122 -5.94 5.54 -1.64
CA TRP A 122 -4.65 5.88 -1.03
C TRP A 122 -3.82 4.63 -0.73
N SER A 123 -4.44 3.59 -0.18
CA SER A 123 -3.74 2.36 0.20
C SER A 123 -3.24 1.61 -1.03
N LEU A 124 -4.03 1.58 -2.10
CA LEU A 124 -3.64 1.02 -3.40
C LEU A 124 -2.45 1.77 -4.01
N SER A 125 -2.44 3.11 -3.94
CA SER A 125 -1.32 3.92 -4.45
C SER A 125 0.00 3.61 -3.72
N VAL A 126 -0.04 3.46 -2.39
CA VAL A 126 1.14 3.06 -1.59
C VAL A 126 1.62 1.67 -2.01
N GLU A 127 0.68 0.73 -2.18
CA GLU A 127 0.97 -0.63 -2.62
C GLU A 127 1.64 -0.66 -4.00
N GLU A 128 1.13 0.12 -4.96
CA GLU A 128 1.69 0.24 -6.31
C GLU A 128 3.08 0.90 -6.33
N GLN A 129 3.29 1.94 -5.52
CA GLN A 129 4.61 2.55 -5.34
C GLN A 129 5.63 1.55 -4.77
N PHE A 130 5.22 0.76 -3.78
CA PHE A 130 6.05 -0.32 -3.26
C PHE A 130 6.37 -1.35 -4.36
N TYR A 131 5.39 -1.76 -5.16
CA TYR A 131 5.63 -2.71 -6.26
C TYR A 131 6.50 -2.19 -7.38
N PHE A 132 6.64 -0.88 -7.51
CA PHE A 132 7.60 -0.28 -8.44
C PHE A 132 9.03 -0.37 -7.92
N VAL A 133 9.23 -0.07 -6.62
CA VAL A 133 10.56 -0.01 -5.99
C VAL A 133 11.08 -1.39 -5.60
N TRP A 134 10.20 -2.24 -5.07
CA TRP A 134 10.57 -3.51 -4.42
C TRP A 134 11.23 -4.56 -5.33
N PRO A 135 10.75 -4.82 -6.56
CA PRO A 135 11.42 -5.76 -7.46
C PRO A 135 12.83 -5.31 -7.84
N VAL A 136 13.04 -4.00 -8.03
CA VAL A 136 14.35 -3.43 -8.33
C VAL A 136 15.28 -3.60 -7.12
N PHE A 137 14.78 -3.30 -5.92
CA PHE A 137 15.51 -3.50 -4.68
C PHE A 137 15.93 -4.97 -4.48
N LEU A 138 14.99 -5.92 -4.54
CA LEU A 138 15.28 -7.35 -4.36
C LEU A 138 16.26 -7.88 -5.41
N LEU A 139 16.07 -7.51 -6.68
CA LEU A 139 16.97 -7.93 -7.75
C LEU A 139 18.39 -7.38 -7.53
N ALA A 140 18.53 -6.09 -7.20
CA ALA A 140 19.81 -5.48 -6.90
C ALA A 140 20.48 -6.13 -5.67
N MET A 141 19.72 -6.37 -4.61
CA MET A 141 20.20 -7.06 -3.41
C MET A 141 20.71 -8.47 -3.74
N SER A 142 19.95 -9.25 -4.51
CA SER A 142 20.33 -10.62 -4.89
C SER A 142 21.56 -10.68 -5.80
N ARG A 143 21.82 -9.63 -6.60
CA ARG A 143 22.91 -9.61 -7.59
C ARG A 143 24.22 -9.06 -7.03
N PHE A 144 24.15 -8.07 -6.14
CA PHE A 144 25.34 -7.33 -5.70
C PHE A 144 25.76 -7.63 -4.26
N PHE A 145 24.91 -8.25 -3.45
CA PHE A 145 25.16 -8.43 -2.02
C PHE A 145 25.06 -9.90 -1.61
N SER A 146 25.81 -10.28 -0.58
CA SER A 146 25.67 -11.59 0.05
C SER A 146 24.33 -11.68 0.79
N ARG A 147 23.81 -12.90 1.00
CA ARG A 147 22.56 -13.13 1.77
C ARG A 147 22.61 -12.46 3.14
N THR A 148 23.76 -12.50 3.82
CA THR A 148 23.96 -11.83 5.12
C THR A 148 23.85 -10.31 4.99
N THR A 149 24.52 -9.71 4.01
CA THR A 149 24.47 -8.26 3.79
C THR A 149 23.07 -7.79 3.43
N THR A 150 22.34 -8.55 2.61
CA THR A 150 20.93 -8.27 2.29
C THR A 150 20.07 -8.24 3.55
N TRP A 151 20.21 -9.22 4.44
CA TRP A 151 19.47 -9.25 5.71
C TRP A 151 19.82 -8.06 6.61
N VAL A 152 21.09 -7.69 6.72
CA VAL A 152 21.52 -6.53 7.52
C VAL A 152 20.91 -5.24 6.98
N LEU A 153 20.99 -5.00 5.66
CA LEU A 153 20.41 -3.80 5.02
C LEU A 153 18.88 -3.76 5.16
N PHE A 154 18.24 -4.92 5.05
CA PHE A 154 16.80 -5.06 5.22
C PHE A 154 16.35 -4.72 6.64
N ILE A 155 17.01 -5.29 7.66
CA ILE A 155 16.73 -5.02 9.07
C ILE A 155 16.97 -3.54 9.39
N LEU A 156 18.08 -2.97 8.90
CA LEU A 156 18.38 -1.54 9.07
C LEU A 156 17.27 -0.68 8.45
N GLY A 157 16.87 -0.99 7.21
CA GLY A 157 15.78 -0.28 6.53
C GLY A 157 14.45 -0.38 7.29
N PHE A 158 14.16 -1.53 7.89
CA PHE A 158 12.96 -1.73 8.70
C PHE A 158 12.94 -0.79 9.92
N PHE A 159 14.04 -0.75 10.69
CA PHE A 159 14.12 0.12 11.87
C PHE A 159 14.10 1.61 11.51
N VAL A 160 14.72 2.00 10.37
CA VAL A 160 14.62 3.37 9.86
C VAL A 160 13.19 3.72 9.50
N ALA A 161 12.48 2.85 8.76
CA ALA A 161 11.08 3.07 8.40
C ALA A 161 10.17 3.15 9.65
N PHE A 162 10.40 2.28 10.63
CA PHE A 162 9.68 2.28 11.89
C PHE A 162 9.93 3.57 12.70
N GLY A 163 11.18 4.02 12.80
CA GLY A 163 11.52 5.28 13.47
C GLY A 163 10.90 6.51 12.79
N ILE A 164 10.85 6.53 11.46
CA ILE A 164 10.15 7.57 10.69
C ILE A 164 8.65 7.54 10.97
N ALA A 165 8.05 6.34 11.06
CA ALA A 165 6.64 6.16 11.38
C ALA A 165 6.30 6.68 12.78
N ASP A 166 7.08 6.30 13.79
CA ASP A 166 6.90 6.73 15.18
C ASP A 166 7.03 8.25 15.33
N TRP A 167 8.08 8.84 14.73
CA TRP A 167 8.25 10.28 14.73
C TRP A 167 7.10 11.01 14.03
N ALA A 168 6.64 10.50 12.89
CA ALA A 168 5.54 11.09 12.15
C ALA A 168 4.20 10.96 12.89
N ALA A 169 3.98 9.87 13.66
CA ALA A 169 2.76 9.67 14.42
C ALA A 169 2.54 10.79 15.44
N VAL A 170 3.62 11.29 16.05
CA VAL A 170 3.56 12.38 17.03
C VAL A 170 3.53 13.77 16.35
N ASN A 171 4.31 13.97 15.29
CA ASN A 171 4.56 15.31 14.74
C ASN A 171 3.68 15.67 13.53
N LYS A 172 3.22 14.67 12.76
CA LYS A 172 2.50 14.84 11.48
C LYS A 172 1.52 13.68 11.22
N ALA A 173 0.38 13.70 11.91
CA ALA A 173 -0.63 12.63 11.84
C ALA A 173 -1.05 12.23 10.40
N SER A 174 -1.22 13.22 9.51
CA SER A 174 -1.56 12.94 8.09
C SER A 174 -0.43 12.22 7.34
N ALA A 175 0.82 12.64 7.54
CA ALA A 175 1.98 11.98 6.94
C ALA A 175 2.11 10.54 7.46
N ALA A 176 1.94 10.33 8.77
CA ALA A 176 1.97 9.00 9.37
C ALA A 176 0.97 8.05 8.71
N TYR A 177 -0.21 8.57 8.36
CA TYR A 177 -1.29 7.77 7.79
C TYR A 177 -1.12 7.45 6.31
N TYR A 178 -0.86 8.45 5.46
CA TYR A 178 -0.90 8.30 4.00
C TYR A 178 0.47 8.09 3.33
N PHE A 179 1.58 8.39 4.01
CA PHE A 179 2.88 8.41 3.38
C PHE A 179 3.52 7.01 3.31
N LEU A 180 4.14 6.67 2.17
CA LEU A 180 4.74 5.34 2.01
C LEU A 180 5.89 5.09 3.01
N PRO A 181 6.86 6.01 3.22
CA PRO A 181 7.94 5.79 4.18
C PRO A 181 7.49 5.48 5.61
N THR A 182 6.36 6.04 6.06
CA THR A 182 5.81 5.76 7.40
C THR A 182 5.03 4.45 7.44
N ARG A 183 4.68 3.86 6.30
CA ARG A 183 3.98 2.57 6.18
C ARG A 183 4.84 1.44 5.64
N ALA A 184 6.06 1.75 5.21
CA ALA A 184 6.98 0.80 4.63
C ALA A 184 7.34 -0.33 5.60
N TYR A 185 7.36 -0.06 6.92
CA TYR A 185 7.68 -1.08 7.92
C TYR A 185 6.69 -2.26 7.88
N GLU A 186 5.41 -2.04 7.57
CA GLU A 186 4.39 -3.08 7.48
C GLU A 186 4.63 -3.99 6.27
N LEU A 187 4.89 -3.38 5.11
CA LEU A 187 5.27 -4.08 3.87
C LEU A 187 6.57 -4.87 4.07
N MET A 188 7.53 -4.28 4.78
CA MET A 188 8.80 -4.92 5.12
C MET A 188 8.60 -6.08 6.10
N LEU A 189 7.72 -6.00 7.10
CA LEU A 189 7.42 -7.16 7.96
C LEU A 189 6.94 -8.35 7.14
N GLY A 190 6.01 -8.12 6.22
CA GLY A 190 5.56 -9.15 5.27
C GLY A 190 6.70 -9.71 4.42
N ALA A 191 7.52 -8.83 3.86
CA ALA A 191 8.66 -9.21 3.03
C ALA A 191 9.68 -10.07 3.79
N GLY A 192 9.98 -9.71 5.05
CA GLY A 192 10.91 -10.47 5.89
C GLY A 192 10.40 -11.88 6.18
N LEU A 193 9.11 -12.01 6.47
CA LEU A 193 8.46 -13.31 6.64
C LEU A 193 8.52 -14.17 5.38
N ALA A 194 8.39 -13.56 4.19
CA ALA A 194 8.50 -14.29 2.93
C ALA A 194 9.93 -14.76 2.65
N LEU A 195 10.95 -13.95 2.95
CA LEU A 195 12.36 -14.33 2.76
C LEU A 195 12.83 -15.41 3.74
N ALA A 196 12.23 -15.46 4.93
CA ALA A 196 12.46 -16.51 5.92
C ALA A 196 11.54 -17.73 5.75
N TRP A 197 10.65 -17.73 4.74
CA TRP A 197 9.61 -18.76 4.59
C TRP A 197 10.18 -20.18 4.49
N ASP A 198 11.26 -20.34 3.73
CA ASP A 198 11.92 -21.65 3.54
C ASP A 198 12.72 -22.10 4.79
N ASP A 199 12.99 -21.19 5.73
CA ASP A 199 13.71 -21.48 6.98
C ASP A 199 12.74 -21.94 8.10
N PHE A 200 11.41 -21.84 7.89
CA PHE A 200 10.44 -22.39 8.85
C PHE A 200 10.40 -23.91 8.74
N PRO A 201 10.48 -24.64 9.87
CA PRO A 201 10.29 -26.08 9.86
C PRO A 201 8.91 -26.38 9.29
N VAL A 202 8.86 -27.06 8.15
CA VAL A 202 7.63 -27.65 7.65
C VAL A 202 7.12 -28.54 8.77
N LEU A 203 6.04 -28.11 9.43
CA LEU A 203 5.29 -28.97 10.32
C LEU A 203 4.74 -30.09 9.43
N ASN A 204 5.51 -31.17 9.31
CA ASN A 204 5.06 -32.43 8.74
C ASN A 204 3.74 -32.73 9.45
N LYS A 205 2.64 -32.54 8.73
CA LYS A 205 1.34 -32.97 9.21
C LYS A 205 1.38 -34.51 9.30
N PRO A 206 0.86 -35.09 10.39
CA PRO A 206 0.73 -36.53 10.52
C PRO A 206 -0.15 -37.13 9.41
#